data_AF-A0A6I5N5C5-F1
#
_entry.id   AF-A0A6I5N5C5-F1
#
_cell.length_a   1.000
_cell.length_b   1.000
_cell.length_c   1.000
_cell.angle_alpha   90.00
_cell.angle_beta   90.00
_cell.angle_gamma   90.00
#
_symmetry.space_group_name_H-M   'P 1'
#
loop_
_entity.id
_entity.type
_entity.pdbx_description
1 polymer ?
#
loop_
_entity_poly.entity_id
_entity_poly.type
_entity_poly.pdbx_seq_one_letter_code
_entity_poly.pdbx_strand_id
1 'polypeptide(L)'
;MARQVTVQQILNNQLRPDWVQGRVVLIGTVAPSFKDYHRVPHQAQKLPGVEIHAHAVSHLLSAVLEGQPLINPWGPWRAGIWIVGWSLVGSWAVGRLRYRALWLGTGGLLLVMLGSSYGLFWVGAWVPVVAGGIAIVGSAVVLWIVK
;
A
#
# COMPACT_ATOMS: atom_id res chain seq x y z
N MET A 1 12.53 -14.57 -4.23
CA MET A 1 13.26 -14.66 -2.95
C MET A 1 14.75 -14.51 -3.24
N ALA A 2 15.47 -13.73 -2.44
CA ALA A 2 16.90 -13.48 -2.67
C ALA A 2 17.75 -14.68 -2.22
N ARG A 3 18.93 -14.82 -2.84
CA ARG A 3 19.88 -15.90 -2.51
C ARG A 3 20.52 -15.62 -1.15
N GLN A 4 20.47 -16.60 -0.25
CA GLN A 4 21.11 -16.53 1.07
C GLN A 4 22.35 -17.43 1.10
N VAL A 5 23.41 -16.95 1.75
CA VAL A 5 24.66 -17.70 1.94
C VAL A 5 25.04 -17.61 3.40
N THR A 6 25.31 -18.75 4.04
CA THR A 6 25.73 -18.76 5.45
C THR A 6 27.21 -18.46 5.57
N VAL A 7 27.63 -17.89 6.71
CA VAL A 7 29.05 -17.62 6.97
C VAL A 7 29.90 -18.90 6.87
N GLN A 8 29.34 -20.05 7.28
CA GLN A 8 30.02 -21.34 7.15
C GLN A 8 30.29 -21.73 5.70
N GLN A 9 29.36 -21.46 4.77
CA GLN A 9 29.59 -21.70 3.34
C GLN A 9 30.69 -20.78 2.78
N ILE A 10 30.78 -19.54 3.28
CA ILE A 10 31.85 -18.61 2.90
C ILE A 10 33.22 -19.14 3.38
N LEU A 11 33.31 -19.60 4.64
CA LEU A 11 34.53 -20.17 5.21
C LEU A 11 34.96 -21.47 4.50
N ASN A 12 34.00 -22.25 4.00
CA ASN A 12 34.26 -23.44 3.19
C ASN A 12 34.59 -23.14 1.72
N ASN A 13 34.84 -21.87 1.37
CA ASN A 13 35.15 -21.42 0.02
C ASN A 13 34.06 -21.77 -1.02
N GLN A 14 32.79 -21.84 -0.59
CA GLN A 14 31.64 -22.17 -1.44
C GLN A 14 30.97 -20.92 -2.02
N LEU A 15 31.53 -19.73 -1.77
CA LEU A 15 31.04 -18.48 -2.33
C LEU A 15 31.58 -18.30 -3.75
N ARG A 16 30.68 -18.26 -4.74
CA ARG A 16 31.10 -17.96 -6.11
C ARG A 16 31.10 -16.44 -6.37
N PRO A 17 32.09 -15.90 -7.12
CA PRO A 17 32.20 -14.46 -7.38
C PRO A 17 30.97 -13.83 -8.07
N ASP A 18 30.27 -14.59 -8.92
CA ASP A 18 29.08 -14.16 -9.66
C ASP A 18 27.88 -13.82 -8.76
N TRP A 19 27.88 -14.27 -7.49
CA TRP A 19 26.82 -13.95 -6.53
C TRP A 19 27.00 -12.58 -5.88
N VAL A 20 28.19 -11.98 -6.00
CA VAL A 20 28.55 -10.71 -5.35
C VAL A 20 28.77 -9.60 -6.37
N GLN A 21 29.40 -9.92 -7.51
CA GLN A 21 29.75 -8.91 -8.51
C GLN A 21 28.50 -8.20 -9.06
N GLY A 22 28.51 -6.87 -8.97
CA GLY A 22 27.43 -6.00 -9.48
C GLY A 22 26.12 -6.09 -8.71
N ARG A 23 26.11 -6.66 -7.49
CA ARG A 23 24.91 -6.85 -6.67
C ARG A 23 25.07 -6.19 -5.31
N VAL A 24 23.97 -5.77 -4.71
CA VAL A 24 23.95 -5.35 -3.31
C VAL A 24 23.91 -6.59 -2.41
N VAL A 25 24.88 -6.71 -1.51
CA VAL A 25 24.96 -7.82 -0.55
C VAL A 25 24.67 -7.30 0.84
N LEU A 26 23.63 -7.85 1.48
CA LEU A 26 23.31 -7.56 2.88
C LEU A 26 23.86 -8.68 3.76
N ILE A 27 24.54 -8.30 4.84
CA ILE A 27 25.10 -9.21 5.83
C ILE A 27 24.37 -8.95 7.15
N GLY A 28 23.80 -10.00 7.74
CA GLY A 28 23.06 -9.90 8.99
C GLY A 28 22.79 -11.26 9.62
N THR A 29 22.14 -11.25 10.78
CA THR A 29 21.86 -12.45 11.57
C THR A 29 20.46 -12.96 11.30
N VAL A 30 20.34 -14.27 11.09
CA VAL A 30 19.05 -14.98 10.94
C VAL A 30 18.82 -16.00 12.05
N ALA A 31 19.55 -15.88 13.16
CA ALA A 31 19.47 -16.82 14.28
C ALA A 31 18.40 -16.37 15.30
N PRO A 32 17.55 -17.30 15.80
CA PRO A 32 16.48 -17.00 16.78
C PRO A 32 16.97 -16.27 18.04
N SER A 33 18.22 -16.49 18.43
CA SER A 33 18.85 -15.91 19.64
C SER A 33 18.96 -14.39 19.59
N PHE A 34 19.12 -13.79 18.40
CA PHE A 34 19.25 -12.34 18.23
C PHE A 34 17.91 -11.60 18.36
N LYS A 35 16.79 -12.34 18.34
CA LYS A 35 15.41 -11.83 18.46
C LYS A 35 15.04 -10.72 17.47
N ASP A 36 15.83 -10.54 16.41
CA ASP A 36 15.58 -9.58 15.32
C ASP A 36 14.62 -10.17 14.28
N TYR A 37 13.38 -10.42 14.71
CA TYR A 37 12.33 -11.02 13.90
C TYR A 37 11.07 -10.17 13.93
N HIS A 38 10.65 -9.69 12.77
CA HIS A 38 9.45 -8.91 12.64
C HIS A 38 8.33 -9.74 12.01
N ARG A 39 7.12 -9.54 12.53
CA ARG A 39 5.92 -10.09 11.92
C ARG A 39 5.56 -9.22 10.72
N VAL A 40 5.56 -9.81 9.53
CA VAL A 40 5.06 -9.15 8.33
C VAL A 40 3.63 -9.59 8.02
N PRO A 41 2.78 -8.70 7.47
CA PRO A 41 1.47 -9.08 6.98
C PRO A 41 1.59 -10.21 5.94
N HIS A 42 0.65 -11.15 5.92
CA HIS A 42 0.57 -12.29 4.98
C HIS A 42 1.63 -13.40 5.14
N GLN A 43 2.49 -13.36 6.17
CA GLN A 43 3.32 -14.52 6.51
C GLN A 43 3.05 -14.99 7.94
N ALA A 44 2.85 -16.31 8.11
CA ALA A 44 2.70 -16.93 9.42
C ALA A 44 4.03 -16.90 10.20
N GLN A 45 5.15 -16.98 9.49
CA GLN A 45 6.49 -16.92 10.06
C GLN A 45 6.99 -15.48 10.14
N LYS A 46 7.78 -15.19 11.18
CA LYS A 46 8.45 -13.89 11.31
C LYS A 46 9.67 -13.87 10.40
N LEU A 47 9.91 -12.73 9.74
CA LEU A 47 11.09 -12.53 8.90
C LEU A 47 12.23 -11.94 9.74
N PRO A 48 13.48 -12.39 9.54
CA PRO A 48 14.65 -11.71 10.07
C PRO A 48 14.74 -10.26 9.60
N GLY A 49 15.23 -9.36 10.45
CA GLY A 49 15.39 -7.94 10.10
C GLY A 49 16.19 -7.73 8.82
N VAL A 50 17.27 -8.48 8.60
CA VAL A 50 18.10 -8.39 7.39
C VAL A 50 17.32 -8.68 6.09
N GLU A 51 16.35 -9.60 6.12
CA GLU A 51 15.53 -9.92 4.95
C GLU A 51 14.56 -8.78 4.62
N ILE A 52 14.05 -8.08 5.63
CA ILE A 52 13.17 -6.91 5.46
C ILE A 52 13.95 -5.78 4.80
N HIS A 53 15.19 -5.52 5.24
CA HIS A 53 16.06 -4.54 4.60
C HIS A 53 16.40 -4.93 3.16
N ALA A 54 16.62 -6.22 2.89
CA ALA A 54 16.86 -6.70 1.53
C ALA A 54 15.65 -6.44 0.61
N HIS A 55 14.43 -6.68 1.10
CA HIS A 55 13.21 -6.34 0.37
C HIS A 55 13.09 -4.83 0.10
N ALA A 56 13.35 -3.99 1.11
CA ALA A 56 13.31 -2.54 0.95
C ALA A 56 14.32 -2.03 -0.11
N VAL A 57 15.55 -2.52 -0.06
CA VAL A 57 16.60 -2.17 -1.04
C VAL A 57 16.22 -2.65 -2.44
N SER A 58 15.69 -3.87 -2.58
CA SER A 58 15.23 -4.37 -3.89
C SER A 58 14.14 -3.50 -4.48
N HIS A 59 13.20 -3.03 -3.65
CA HIS A 59 12.12 -2.15 -4.10
C HIS A 59 12.63 -0.76 -4.51
N LEU A 60 13.60 -0.20 -3.78
CA LEU A 60 14.25 1.06 -4.16
C LEU A 60 15.03 0.93 -5.48
N LEU A 61 15.77 -0.16 -5.66
CA LEU A 61 16.53 -0.42 -6.88
C LEU A 61 15.60 -0.61 -8.07
N SER A 62 14.54 -1.41 -7.95
CA SER A 62 13.56 -1.56 -9.03
C SER A 62 12.84 -0.25 -9.33
N ALA A 63 12.55 0.58 -8.33
CA ALA A 63 11.97 1.89 -8.57
C ALA A 63 12.89 2.82 -9.39
N VAL A 64 14.20 2.79 -9.13
CA VAL A 64 15.18 3.61 -9.85
C VAL A 64 15.54 3.02 -11.22
N LEU A 65 15.73 1.70 -11.32
CA LEU A 65 16.21 1.04 -12.53
C LEU A 65 15.09 0.70 -13.52
N GLU A 66 13.94 0.29 -13.02
CA GLU A 66 12.79 -0.15 -13.83
C GLU A 66 11.70 0.94 -13.91
N GLY A 67 11.91 2.09 -13.26
CA GLY A 67 10.98 3.22 -13.26
C GLY A 67 9.66 2.91 -12.55
N GLN A 68 9.63 1.90 -11.67
CA GLN A 68 8.42 1.57 -10.92
C GLN A 68 8.09 2.72 -9.95
N PRO A 69 6.88 3.31 -10.01
CA PRO A 69 6.53 4.41 -9.13
C PRO A 69 6.49 3.91 -7.68
N LEU A 70 7.30 4.52 -6.81
CA LEU A 70 7.17 4.30 -5.37
C LEU A 70 5.79 4.77 -4.94
N ILE A 71 5.14 3.97 -4.08
CA ILE A 71 3.88 4.34 -3.45
C ILE A 71 4.08 5.68 -2.75
N ASN A 72 3.45 6.73 -3.25
CA ASN A 72 3.49 8.08 -2.70
C ASN A 72 2.18 8.36 -1.96
N PRO A 73 2.12 8.15 -0.64
CA PRO A 73 0.94 8.46 0.13
C PRO A 73 0.67 9.96 0.10
N TRP A 74 -0.58 10.33 -0.19
CA TRP A 74 -0.99 11.73 -0.11
C TRP A 74 -0.77 12.25 1.31
N GLY A 75 -0.02 13.35 1.39
CA GLY A 75 0.11 14.11 2.63
C GLY A 75 -1.25 14.55 3.19
N PRO A 76 -1.32 14.89 4.50
CA PRO A 76 -2.57 15.06 5.23
C PRO A 76 -3.51 16.09 4.59
N TRP A 77 -2.97 17.17 4.01
CA TRP A 77 -3.77 18.18 3.33
C TRP A 77 -4.46 17.65 2.06
N ARG A 78 -3.72 16.95 1.19
CA ARG A 78 -4.27 16.36 -0.04
C ARG A 78 -5.29 15.28 0.30
N ALA A 79 -5.01 14.46 1.31
CA ALA A 79 -5.94 13.48 1.84
C ALA A 79 -7.24 14.13 2.37
N GLY A 80 -7.13 15.25 3.11
CA GLY A 80 -8.27 16.03 3.58
C GLY A 80 -9.14 16.56 2.44
N ILE A 81 -8.53 17.15 1.42
CA ILE A 81 -9.24 17.63 0.22
C ILE A 81 -9.99 16.48 -0.47
N TRP A 82 -9.38 15.31 -0.59
CA TRP A 82 -10.04 14.13 -1.16
C TRP A 82 -11.30 13.74 -0.38
N ILE A 83 -11.19 13.63 0.94
CA ILE A 83 -12.28 13.20 1.82
C ILE A 83 -13.42 14.22 1.80
N VAL A 84 -13.10 15.50 1.94
CA VAL A 84 -14.09 16.59 1.90
C VAL A 84 -14.76 16.65 0.53
N GLY A 85 -13.98 16.51 -0.56
CA GLY A 85 -14.49 16.46 -1.92
C GLY A 85 -15.53 15.36 -2.11
N TRP A 86 -15.24 14.14 -1.71
CA TRP A 86 -16.19 13.02 -1.81
C TRP A 86 -17.38 13.13 -0.86
N SER A 87 -17.22 13.74 0.31
CA SER A 87 -18.34 14.05 1.20
C SER A 87 -19.30 15.05 0.56
N LEU A 88 -18.79 16.12 -0.06
CA LEU A 88 -19.59 17.14 -0.74
C LEU A 88 -20.30 16.57 -1.97
N VAL A 89 -19.58 15.83 -2.80
CA VAL A 89 -20.15 15.17 -3.98
C VAL A 89 -21.21 14.14 -3.55
N GLY A 90 -20.94 13.37 -2.49
CA GLY A 90 -21.91 12.45 -1.89
C GLY A 90 -23.18 13.16 -1.47
N SER A 91 -23.08 14.19 -0.64
CA SER A 91 -24.23 14.97 -0.16
C SER A 91 -25.01 15.61 -1.31
N TRP A 92 -24.33 16.16 -2.32
CA TRP A 92 -24.95 16.83 -3.46
C TRP A 92 -25.64 15.87 -4.43
N ALA A 93 -24.97 14.78 -4.81
CA ALA A 93 -25.49 13.81 -5.76
C ALA A 93 -26.63 13.00 -5.15
N VAL A 94 -26.46 12.55 -3.90
CA VAL A 94 -27.44 11.72 -3.20
C VAL A 94 -28.62 12.55 -2.70
N GLY A 95 -28.41 13.83 -2.33
CA GLY A 95 -29.46 14.73 -1.87
C GLY A 95 -30.57 14.96 -2.90
N ARG A 96 -30.26 14.84 -4.20
CA ARG A 96 -31.24 14.98 -5.29
C ARG A 96 -32.03 13.70 -5.61
N LEU A 97 -31.62 12.56 -5.10
CA LEU A 97 -32.27 11.29 -5.38
C LEU A 97 -33.49 11.08 -4.45
N ARG A 98 -34.47 10.34 -4.97
CA ARG A 98 -35.59 9.80 -4.16
C ARG A 98 -35.08 8.64 -3.29
N TYR A 99 -35.73 8.39 -2.17
CA TYR A 99 -35.32 7.37 -1.19
C TYR A 99 -35.04 5.98 -1.81
N ARG A 100 -35.83 5.58 -2.82
CA ARG A 100 -35.66 4.29 -3.53
C ARG A 100 -34.39 4.20 -4.37
N ALA A 101 -33.89 5.33 -4.86
CA ALA A 101 -32.70 5.40 -5.72
C ALA A 101 -31.43 5.78 -4.95
N LEU A 102 -31.56 6.06 -3.64
CA LEU A 102 -30.51 6.61 -2.79
C LEU A 102 -29.34 5.62 -2.68
N TRP A 103 -29.62 4.34 -2.44
CA TRP A 103 -28.60 3.27 -2.38
C TRP A 103 -27.99 2.91 -3.73
N LEU A 104 -28.76 3.02 -4.83
CA LEU A 104 -28.22 2.83 -6.17
C LEU A 104 -27.25 3.98 -6.55
N GLY A 105 -27.60 5.21 -6.19
CA GLY A 105 -26.76 6.38 -6.40
C GLY A 105 -25.46 6.34 -5.60
N THR A 106 -25.51 5.89 -4.34
CA THR A 106 -24.30 5.73 -3.53
C THR A 106 -23.39 4.63 -4.08
N GLY A 107 -23.96 3.49 -4.50
CA GLY A 107 -23.20 2.43 -5.17
C GLY A 107 -22.49 2.93 -6.43
N GLY A 108 -23.19 3.70 -7.27
CA GLY A 108 -22.59 4.34 -8.44
C GLY A 108 -21.46 5.29 -8.07
N LEU A 109 -21.64 6.11 -7.04
CA LEU A 109 -20.62 7.07 -6.60
C LEU A 109 -19.38 6.37 -6.02
N LEU A 110 -19.57 5.27 -5.29
CA LEU A 110 -18.46 4.43 -4.80
C LEU A 110 -17.67 3.83 -5.97
N LEU A 111 -18.33 3.39 -7.04
CA LEU A 111 -17.64 2.89 -8.24
C LEU A 111 -16.79 3.98 -8.90
N VAL A 112 -17.29 5.21 -9.00
CA VAL A 112 -16.52 6.33 -9.55
C VAL A 112 -15.33 6.67 -8.63
N MET A 113 -15.51 6.65 -7.31
CA MET A 113 -14.44 6.86 -6.34
C MET A 113 -13.36 5.76 -6.44
N LEU A 114 -13.76 4.50 -6.59
CA LEU A 114 -12.84 3.38 -6.76
C LEU A 114 -12.09 3.47 -8.10
N GLY A 115 -12.79 3.80 -9.19
CA GLY A 115 -12.17 3.98 -10.51
C GLY A 115 -11.14 5.11 -10.52
N SER A 116 -11.48 6.27 -9.94
CA SER A 116 -10.54 7.39 -9.81
C SER A 116 -9.35 7.07 -8.91
N SER A 117 -9.58 6.37 -7.80
CA SER A 117 -8.51 5.89 -6.90
C SER A 117 -7.57 4.91 -7.61
N TYR A 118 -8.12 4.00 -8.42
CA TYR A 118 -7.34 3.06 -9.22
C TYR A 118 -6.52 3.78 -10.31
N GLY A 119 -7.09 4.77 -10.98
CA GLY A 119 -6.37 5.61 -11.94
C GLY A 119 -5.20 6.37 -11.30
N LEU A 120 -5.40 6.90 -10.08
CA LEU A 120 -4.34 7.58 -9.32
C LEU A 120 -3.23 6.61 -8.89
N PHE A 121 -3.59 5.37 -8.54
CA PHE A 121 -2.63 4.33 -8.19
C PHE A 121 -1.65 4.01 -9.33
N TRP A 122 -2.09 4.02 -10.59
CA TRP A 122 -1.22 3.83 -11.75
C TRP A 122 -0.12 4.89 -11.87
N VAL A 123 -0.35 6.09 -11.36
CA VAL A 123 0.62 7.20 -11.36
C VAL A 123 1.42 7.23 -10.04
N GLY A 124 1.31 6.19 -9.20
CA GLY A 124 1.98 6.10 -7.91
C GLY A 124 1.33 6.91 -6.78
N ALA A 125 0.19 7.56 -7.05
CA ALA A 125 -0.53 8.33 -6.03
C ALA A 125 -1.42 7.41 -5.20
N TRP A 126 -1.11 7.29 -3.90
CA TRP A 126 -1.94 6.55 -2.96
C TRP A 126 -2.87 7.48 -2.21
N VAL A 127 -4.17 7.20 -2.33
CA VAL A 127 -5.27 8.05 -1.86
C VAL A 127 -6.07 7.31 -0.78
N PRO A 128 -6.65 7.99 0.23
CA PRO A 128 -7.37 7.32 1.32
C PRO A 128 -8.75 6.81 0.88
N VAL A 129 -8.79 5.68 0.17
CA VAL A 129 -10.01 5.02 -0.35
C VAL A 129 -11.02 4.75 0.76
N VAL A 130 -10.58 4.20 1.89
CA VAL A 130 -11.47 3.84 3.01
C VAL A 130 -12.14 5.08 3.59
N ALA A 131 -11.38 6.16 3.81
CA ALA A 131 -11.92 7.41 4.35
C ALA A 131 -12.90 8.08 3.37
N GLY A 132 -12.58 8.07 2.06
CA GLY A 132 -13.49 8.54 1.02
C GLY A 132 -14.79 7.73 0.96
N GLY A 133 -14.71 6.41 1.09
CA GLY A 133 -15.87 5.52 1.14
C GLY A 133 -16.76 5.79 2.34
N ILE A 134 -16.16 5.96 3.53
CA ILE A 134 -16.88 6.34 4.76
C ILE A 134 -17.56 7.71 4.57
N ALA A 135 -16.90 8.67 3.93
CA ALA A 135 -17.49 9.98 3.68
C ALA A 135 -18.74 9.89 2.79
N ILE A 136 -18.70 9.09 1.71
CA ILE A 136 -19.84 8.90 0.80
C ILE A 136 -21.00 8.19 1.51
N VAL A 137 -20.72 7.09 2.21
CA VAL A 137 -21.74 6.31 2.93
C VAL A 137 -22.33 7.13 4.08
N GLY A 138 -21.49 7.82 4.84
CA GLY A 138 -21.91 8.70 5.93
C GLY A 138 -22.87 9.80 5.45
N SER A 139 -22.54 10.49 4.36
CA SER A 139 -23.44 11.49 3.77
C SER A 139 -24.80 10.90 3.39
N ALA A 140 -24.83 9.67 2.84
CA ALA A 140 -26.07 9.02 2.46
C ALA A 140 -26.92 8.59 3.66
N VAL A 141 -26.29 8.07 4.71
CA VAL A 141 -26.97 7.70 5.97
C VAL A 141 -27.59 8.94 6.61
N VAL A 142 -26.85 10.05 6.70
CA VAL A 142 -27.37 11.32 7.23
C VAL A 142 -28.60 11.78 6.44
N LEU A 143 -28.53 11.75 5.10
CA LEU A 143 -29.65 12.14 4.24
C LEU A 143 -30.86 11.20 4.36
N TRP A 144 -30.63 9.91 4.61
CA TRP A 144 -31.70 8.94 4.83
C TRP A 144 -32.39 9.13 6.18
N ILE A 145 -31.67 9.57 7.22
CA ILE A 145 -32.26 9.88 8.53
C ILE A 145 -33.10 11.16 8.49
N VAL A 146 -32.67 12.15 7.70
CA VAL A 146 -33.28 13.50 7.65
C VAL A 146 -34.51 13.58 6.72
N LYS A 147 -34.65 12.66 5.75
CA LYS A 147 -35.78 12.60 4.80
C LYS A 147 -36.78 11.51 5.18
#